data_AF-A0A7U9J7T4-F1
#
_entry.id   AF-A0A7U9J7T4-F1
#
_cell.length_a   1.000
_cell.length_b   1.000
_cell.length_c   1.000
_cell.angle_alpha   90.00
_cell.angle_beta   90.00
_cell.angle_gamma   90.00
#
_symmetry.space_group_name_H-M   'P 1'
#
loop_
_entity.id
_entity.type
_entity.pdbx_description
1 polymer ?
#
loop_
_entity_poly.entity_id
_entity_poly.type
_entity_poly.pdbx_seq_one_letter_code
_entity_poly.pdbx_strand_id
1 'polypeptide(L)'
;MNIYQQLVKQKLKTITPEELVAYSREYGLPITTSQAKQILHLARTNDINVFDPEERKKWVRELAKITSPDIARKANELFLKFVQKK
;
A
#
# COMPACT_ATOMS: atom_id res chain seq x y z
N MET A 1 -2.06 -19.11 2.35
CA MET A 1 -2.81 -17.85 2.16
C MET A 1 -4.01 -17.88 3.09
N ASN A 2 -4.20 -16.88 3.95
CA ASN A 2 -5.31 -16.83 4.92
C ASN A 2 -6.46 -15.91 4.44
N ILE A 3 -7.63 -15.99 5.08
CA ILE A 3 -8.82 -15.17 4.73
C ILE A 3 -8.54 -13.67 4.76
N TYR A 4 -7.68 -13.22 5.66
CA TYR A 4 -7.28 -11.81 5.80
C TYR A 4 -6.54 -11.32 4.55
N GLN A 5 -5.56 -12.09 4.06
CA GLN A 5 -4.83 -11.77 2.84
C GLN A 5 -5.76 -11.71 1.61
N GLN A 6 -6.74 -12.61 1.52
CA GLN A 6 -7.71 -12.59 0.42
C GLN A 6 -8.59 -11.34 0.44
N LEU A 7 -9.05 -10.93 1.63
CA LEU A 7 -9.83 -9.70 1.79
C LEU A 7 -9.03 -8.46 1.34
N VAL A 8 -7.76 -8.35 1.77
CA VAL A 8 -6.87 -7.26 1.38
C VAL A 8 -6.63 -7.26 -0.13
N LYS A 9 -6.36 -8.41 -0.74
CA LYS A 9 -6.20 -8.54 -2.21
C LYS A 9 -7.46 -8.09 -2.95
N GLN A 10 -8.65 -8.51 -2.49
CA GLN A 10 -9.91 -8.11 -3.11
C GLN A 10 -10.14 -6.60 -2.98
N LYS A 11 -9.75 -6.01 -1.85
CA LYS A 11 -9.90 -4.56 -1.64
C LYS A 11 -8.96 -3.74 -2.52
N LEU A 12 -7.71 -4.17 -2.70
CA LEU A 12 -6.77 -3.55 -3.66
C LEU A 12 -7.29 -3.57 -5.11
N LYS A 13 -7.98 -4.63 -5.51
CA LYS A 13 -8.60 -4.73 -6.84
C LYS A 13 -9.76 -3.75 -7.05
N THR A 14 -10.48 -3.42 -5.99
CA THR A 14 -11.77 -2.70 -6.08
C THR A 14 -11.69 -1.24 -5.63
N ILE A 15 -10.74 -0.89 -4.76
CA ILE A 15 -10.60 0.47 -4.23
C ILE A 15 -10.34 1.50 -5.34
N THR A 16 -11.00 2.65 -5.25
CA THR A 16 -10.80 3.76 -6.18
C THR A 16 -9.60 4.63 -5.74
N PRO A 17 -8.99 5.40 -6.67
CA PRO A 17 -7.96 6.37 -6.31
C PRO A 17 -8.43 7.36 -5.23
N GLU A 18 -9.69 7.79 -5.29
CA GLU A 18 -10.30 8.75 -4.37
C GLU A 18 -10.44 8.16 -2.96
N GLU A 19 -10.92 6.92 -2.85
CA GLU A 19 -10.94 6.20 -1.57
C GLU A 19 -9.54 6.01 -1.00
N LEU A 20 -8.55 5.69 -1.84
CA LEU A 20 -7.17 5.55 -1.38
C LEU A 20 -6.61 6.87 -0.85
N VAL A 21 -6.92 8.00 -1.51
CA VAL A 21 -6.56 9.34 -1.02
C VAL A 21 -7.22 9.62 0.33
N ALA A 22 -8.51 9.29 0.49
CA ALA A 22 -9.22 9.47 1.75
C ALA A 22 -8.54 8.71 2.90
N TYR A 23 -8.29 7.40 2.73
CA TYR A 23 -7.58 6.60 3.74
C TYR A 23 -6.17 7.13 4.01
N SER A 24 -5.46 7.55 2.96
CA SER A 24 -4.10 8.08 3.12
C SER A 24 -4.06 9.26 4.10
N ARG A 25 -5.09 10.11 4.11
CA ARG A 25 -5.19 11.24 5.03
C ARG A 25 -5.47 10.78 6.47
N GLU A 26 -6.36 9.81 6.65
CA GLU A 26 -6.67 9.24 7.97
C GLU A 26 -5.44 8.64 8.66
N TYR A 27 -4.54 8.05 7.88
CA TYR A 27 -3.30 7.48 8.38
C TYR A 27 -2.09 8.44 8.41
N GLY A 28 -2.28 9.74 8.11
CA GLY A 28 -1.20 10.73 8.11
C GLY A 28 -0.18 10.56 6.97
N LEU A 29 -0.63 9.97 5.86
CA LEU A 29 0.11 9.69 4.62
C LEU A 29 -0.48 10.46 3.42
N PRO A 30 -0.63 11.80 3.47
CA PRO A 30 -1.35 12.51 2.43
C PRO A 30 -0.68 12.29 1.05
N ILE A 31 -1.42 11.65 0.14
CA ILE A 31 -1.03 11.50 -1.27
C ILE A 31 -2.03 12.22 -2.18
N THR A 32 -1.58 12.54 -3.38
CA THR A 32 -2.44 13.09 -4.44
C THR A 32 -3.20 11.98 -5.18
N THR A 33 -4.29 12.33 -5.86
CA THR A 33 -5.03 11.40 -6.72
C THR A 33 -4.17 10.81 -7.84
N SER A 34 -3.21 11.57 -8.37
CA SER A 34 -2.25 11.07 -9.37
C SER A 34 -1.34 9.98 -8.80
N GLN A 35 -0.80 10.21 -7.60
CA GLN A 35 -0.01 9.21 -6.88
C GLN A 35 -0.84 7.97 -6.55
N ALA A 36 -2.08 8.15 -6.09
CA ALA A 36 -2.99 7.04 -5.83
C ALA A 36 -3.25 6.19 -7.07
N LYS A 37 -3.46 6.81 -8.25
CA LYS A 37 -3.60 6.09 -9.52
C LYS A 37 -2.36 5.26 -9.85
N GLN A 38 -1.17 5.82 -9.69
CA GLN A 38 0.09 5.11 -9.94
C GLN A 38 0.32 3.95 -8.96
N ILE A 39 0.03 4.16 -7.68
CA ILE A 39 0.12 3.12 -6.64
C ILE A 39 -0.83 1.96 -6.95
N LEU A 40 -2.08 2.26 -7.29
CA LEU A 40 -3.07 1.23 -7.63
C LEU A 40 -2.72 0.51 -8.92
N HIS A 41 -2.17 1.20 -9.91
CA HIS A 41 -1.65 0.56 -11.11
C HIS A 41 -0.54 -0.44 -10.76
N LEU A 42 0.49 0.00 -10.01
CA LEU A 42 1.59 -0.85 -9.55
C LEU A 42 1.09 -2.07 -8.76
N ALA A 43 0.16 -1.88 -7.83
CA ALA A 43 -0.38 -2.92 -6.97
C ALA A 43 -1.26 -3.94 -7.70
N ARG A 44 -1.83 -3.57 -8.85
CA ARG A 44 -2.70 -4.44 -9.66
C ARG A 44 -1.94 -5.18 -10.75
N THR A 45 -0.87 -4.59 -11.28
CA THR A 45 -0.03 -5.21 -12.30
C THR A 45 0.99 -6.18 -11.71
N ASN A 46 1.44 -5.92 -10.48
CA ASN A 46 2.34 -6.82 -9.78
C ASN A 46 1.56 -7.54 -8.68
N ASP A 47 1.55 -8.87 -8.65
CA ASP A 47 0.97 -9.66 -7.56
C ASP A 47 1.89 -9.60 -6.32
N ILE A 48 2.05 -8.39 -5.77
CA ILE A 48 2.98 -8.15 -4.67
C ILE A 48 2.32 -8.54 -3.35
N ASN A 49 3.00 -9.42 -2.63
CA ASN A 49 2.67 -9.86 -1.30
C ASN A 49 3.33 -8.97 -0.26
N VAL A 50 2.62 -7.92 0.20
CA VAL A 50 3.10 -7.01 1.27
C VAL A 50 3.35 -7.70 2.63
N PHE A 51 2.87 -8.93 2.79
CA PHE A 51 3.12 -9.75 3.99
C PHE A 51 4.49 -10.42 3.96
N ASP A 52 5.05 -10.67 2.77
CA ASP A 52 6.42 -11.14 2.61
C ASP A 52 7.41 -9.98 2.86
N PRO A 53 8.43 -10.15 3.72
CA PRO A 53 9.38 -9.07 4.04
C PRO A 53 10.20 -8.58 2.83
N GLU A 54 10.60 -9.45 1.92
CA GLU A 54 11.45 -9.09 0.79
C GLU A 54 10.63 -8.40 -0.30
N GLU A 55 9.42 -8.88 -0.56
CA GLU A 55 8.48 -8.21 -1.46
C GLU A 55 8.02 -6.86 -0.89
N ARG A 56 7.75 -6.76 0.41
CA ARG A 56 7.42 -5.48 1.07
C ARG A 56 8.53 -4.45 0.90
N LYS A 57 9.81 -4.83 1.06
CA LYS A 57 10.94 -3.93 0.81
C LYS A 57 10.96 -3.40 -0.62
N LYS A 58 10.66 -4.24 -1.62
CA LYS A 58 10.53 -3.79 -3.02
C LYS A 58 9.39 -2.79 -3.15
N TRP A 59 8.23 -3.08 -2.55
CA TRP A 59 7.06 -2.20 -2.62
C TRP A 59 7.32 -0.82 -2.01
N VAL A 60 7.97 -0.77 -0.85
CA VAL A 60 8.33 0.50 -0.19
C VAL A 60 9.27 1.34 -1.05
N ARG A 61 10.20 0.72 -1.78
CA ARG A 61 11.07 1.45 -2.72
C ARG A 61 10.29 2.03 -3.89
N GLU A 62 9.34 1.29 -4.46
CA GLU A 62 8.49 1.81 -5.53
C GLU A 62 7.57 2.93 -5.03
N LEU A 63 7.02 2.81 -3.82
CA LEU A 63 6.27 3.90 -3.20
C LEU A 63 7.10 5.18 -3.06
N ALA A 64 8.38 5.05 -2.66
CA ALA A 64 9.25 6.21 -2.47
C ALA A 64 9.47 6.97 -3.79
N LYS A 65 9.48 6.26 -4.93
CA LYS A 65 9.58 6.87 -6.27
C LYS A 65 8.30 7.60 -6.69
N ILE A 66 7.13 7.07 -6.32
CA ILE A 66 5.83 7.65 -6.69
C ILE A 66 5.47 8.81 -5.76
N THR A 67 5.77 8.67 -4.47
CA THR A 67 5.34 9.58 -3.41
C THR A 67 6.49 10.44 -2.89
N SER A 68 7.08 10.04 -1.77
CA SER A 68 8.29 10.59 -1.18
C SER A 68 8.92 9.56 -0.23
N PRO A 69 10.19 9.71 0.13
CA PRO A 69 10.82 8.85 1.13
C PRO A 69 10.10 8.82 2.48
N ASP A 70 9.55 9.95 2.94
CA ASP A 70 8.82 10.02 4.22
C ASP A 70 7.50 9.24 4.18
N ILE A 71 6.72 9.40 3.11
CA ILE A 71 5.46 8.67 2.94
C ILE A 71 5.72 7.17 2.82
N ALA A 72 6.74 6.77 2.06
CA ALA A 72 7.11 5.37 1.92
C ALA A 72 7.55 4.74 3.25
N ARG A 73 8.32 5.48 4.07
CA ARG A 73 8.72 5.03 5.41
C ARG A 73 7.51 4.81 6.31
N LYS A 74 6.60 5.79 6.40
CA LYS A 74 5.39 5.66 7.23
C LYS A 74 4.45 4.57 6.70
N ALA A 75 4.36 4.37 5.39
CA ALA A 75 3.62 3.24 4.80
C ALA A 75 4.22 1.89 5.22
N ASN A 76 5.56 1.76 5.25
CA ASN A 76 6.23 0.58 5.79
C ASN A 76 5.90 0.33 7.27
N GLU A 77 5.85 1.38 8.09
CA GLU A 77 5.45 1.27 9.49
C GLU A 77 4.01 0.76 9.63
N LEU A 78 3.08 1.24 8.79
CA LEU A 78 1.71 0.71 8.76
C LEU A 78 1.68 -0.75 8.36
N PHE A 79 2.39 -1.14 7.29
CA PHE A 79 2.47 -2.55 6.90
C PHE A 79 2.97 -3.42 8.06
N LEU A 80 4.03 -3.01 8.76
CA LEU A 80 4.55 -3.76 9.90
C LEU A 80 3.51 -3.89 11.02
N LYS A 81 2.72 -2.85 11.31
CA LYS A 81 1.62 -2.93 12.28
C LYS A 81 0.55 -3.96 11.88
N PHE A 82 0.23 -4.07 10.59
CA PHE A 82 -0.74 -5.04 10.09
C PHE A 82 -0.19 -6.47 10.00
N VAL A 83 1.13 -6.64 9.79
CA VAL A 83 1.77 -7.96 9.80
C VAL A 83 2.02 -8.48 11.22
N GLN A 84 2.33 -7.59 12.18
CA GLN A 84 2.68 -7.97 13.55
C GLN A 84 1.48 -8.23 14.47
N LYS A 85 0.28 -7.71 14.15
CA LYS A 85 -0.95 -8.07 14.87
C LYS A 85 -1.27 -9.55 14.60
N LYS A 86 -0.74 -10.42 15.46
CA LYS A 86 -1.22 -11.80 15.67
C LYS A 86 -2.55 -11.80 16.40
#